data_AF-F8E6B6-F1
#
_entry.id   AF-F8E6B6-F1
#
_cell.length_a   1.000
_cell.length_b   1.000
_cell.length_c   1.000
_cell.angle_alpha   90.00
_cell.angle_beta   90.00
_cell.angle_gamma   90.00
#
_symmetry.space_group_name_H-M   'P 1'
#
loop_
_entity.id
_entity.type
_entity.pdbx_description
1 polymer ?
#
loop_
_entity_poly.entity_id
_entity_poly.type
_entity_poly.pdbx_seq_one_letter_code
_entity_poly.pdbx_strand_id
1 'polypeptide(L)'
;MSVIESVAEACKELKLSRNIVDNMQKIQEEDRYKFLLQLFQLEIQHRADNRRQRNIKSAGFYNMKSFSDYVYNDLELPSGLSISDIESAEFVRRKENLILYGNSGTGKSHLAFKIALGVASHL
;
A
#
# COMPACT_ATOMS: atom_id res chain seq x y z
N MET A 1 -3.35 -39.64 0.76
CA MET A 1 -3.08 -38.24 0.38
C MET A 1 -4.42 -37.56 0.23
N SER A 2 -4.68 -36.52 1.02
CA SER A 2 -5.96 -35.79 0.96
C SER A 2 -5.96 -34.83 -0.24
N VAL A 3 -7.15 -34.50 -0.76
CA VAL A 3 -7.30 -33.55 -1.88
C VAL A 3 -6.63 -32.19 -1.56
N ILE A 4 -6.67 -31.78 -0.29
CA ILE A 4 -6.05 -30.54 0.20
C ILE A 4 -4.51 -30.60 0.08
N GLU A 5 -3.90 -31.75 0.37
CA GLU A 5 -2.45 -31.94 0.22
C GLU A 5 -2.02 -31.85 -1.25
N SER A 6 -2.79 -32.45 -2.17
CA SER A 6 -2.50 -32.36 -3.61
C SER A 6 -2.65 -30.94 -4.16
N VAL A 7 -3.63 -30.17 -3.66
CA VAL A 7 -3.77 -28.75 -4.01
C VAL A 7 -2.59 -27.93 -3.48
N ALA A 8 -2.11 -28.21 -2.27
CA ALA A 8 -0.96 -27.52 -1.69
C ALA A 8 0.33 -27.77 -2.51
N GLU A 9 0.54 -28.99 -3.00
CA GLU A 9 1.67 -29.32 -3.87
C GLU A 9 1.58 -28.61 -5.22
N ALA A 10 0.41 -28.62 -5.87
CA ALA A 10 0.19 -27.87 -7.11
C ALA A 10 0.42 -26.36 -6.92
N CYS A 11 -0.04 -25.79 -5.80
CA CYS A 11 0.23 -24.39 -5.46
C CYS A 11 1.73 -24.10 -5.31
N LYS A 12 2.50 -25.03 -4.72
CA LYS A 12 3.95 -24.90 -4.57
C LYS A 12 4.66 -24.91 -5.91
N GLU A 13 4.26 -25.80 -6.83
CA GLU A 13 4.83 -25.89 -8.18
C GLU A 13 4.52 -24.65 -9.03
N LEU A 14 3.29 -24.14 -8.92
CA LEU A 14 2.84 -22.91 -9.59
C LEU A 14 3.33 -21.62 -8.92
N LYS A 15 4.13 -21.71 -7.85
CA LYS A 15 4.60 -20.55 -7.05
C LYS A 15 3.45 -19.67 -6.55
N LEU A 16 2.34 -20.30 -6.20
CA LEU A 16 1.20 -19.67 -5.56
C LEU A 16 1.42 -19.59 -4.04
N SER A 17 0.86 -18.57 -3.40
CA SER A 17 1.00 -18.42 -1.95
C SER A 17 0.33 -19.59 -1.23
N ARG A 18 0.92 -20.06 -0.12
CA ARG A 18 0.28 -21.05 0.77
C ARG A 18 -1.07 -20.58 1.30
N ASN A 19 -1.28 -19.27 1.35
CA ASN A 19 -2.55 -18.65 1.78
C ASN A 19 -3.75 -19.09 0.92
N ILE A 20 -3.55 -19.58 -0.31
CA ILE A 20 -4.64 -20.14 -1.11
C ILE A 20 -5.25 -21.35 -0.40
N VAL A 21 -4.43 -22.25 0.14
CA VAL A 21 -4.91 -23.45 0.84
C VAL A 21 -5.67 -23.06 2.12
N ASP A 22 -5.16 -22.06 2.85
CA ASP A 22 -5.82 -21.55 4.06
C ASP A 22 -7.15 -20.86 3.76
N ASN A 23 -7.25 -20.18 2.60
CA ASN A 23 -8.45 -19.47 2.18
C ASN A 23 -9.52 -20.42 1.62
N MET A 24 -9.15 -21.58 1.07
CA MET A 24 -10.12 -22.59 0.63
C MET A 24 -11.06 -23.03 1.75
N GLN A 25 -10.58 -23.09 3.00
CA GLN A 25 -11.41 -23.48 4.16
C GLN A 25 -12.33 -22.36 4.65
N LYS A 26 -12.11 -21.12 4.21
CA LYS A 26 -12.86 -19.94 4.65
C LYS A 26 -14.00 -19.56 3.70
N ILE A 27 -13.95 -20.05 2.47
CA ILE A 27 -14.97 -19.78 1.44
C ILE A 27 -16.10 -20.81 1.59
N GLN A 28 -17.32 -20.33 1.80
CA GLN A 28 -18.53 -21.16 1.97
C GLN A 28 -19.41 -21.17 0.71
N GLU A 29 -18.80 -21.09 -0.47
CA GLU A 29 -19.53 -21.01 -1.75
C GLU A 29 -19.72 -22.40 -2.36
N GLU A 30 -20.97 -22.79 -2.61
CA GLU A 30 -21.32 -24.09 -3.17
C GLU A 30 -21.05 -24.18 -4.69
N ASP A 31 -21.10 -23.04 -5.38
CA ASP A 31 -20.77 -22.95 -6.81
C ASP A 31 -19.25 -22.97 -6.99
N ARG A 32 -18.75 -24.02 -7.66
CA ARG A 32 -17.33 -24.27 -7.91
C ARG A 32 -16.65 -23.11 -8.66
N TYR A 33 -17.35 -22.44 -9.57
CA TYR A 33 -16.78 -21.32 -10.32
C TYR A 33 -16.66 -20.06 -9.45
N LYS A 34 -17.69 -19.77 -8.64
CA LYS A 34 -17.66 -18.64 -7.71
C LYS A 34 -16.64 -18.85 -6.58
N PHE A 35 -16.53 -20.08 -6.08
CA PHE A 35 -15.50 -20.47 -5.12
C PHE A 35 -14.09 -20.15 -5.65
N LEU A 36 -13.80 -20.60 -6.87
CA LEU A 36 -12.50 -20.41 -7.50
C LEU A 36 -12.21 -18.93 -7.80
N LEU A 37 -13.24 -18.18 -8.21
CA LEU A 37 -13.15 -16.74 -8.40
C LEU A 37 -12.80 -16.01 -7.08
N GLN A 38 -13.53 -16.28 -5.99
CA GLN A 38 -13.26 -15.68 -4.68
C GLN A 38 -11.85 -16.03 -4.17
N LEU A 39 -11.43 -17.28 -4.38
CA LEU A 39 -10.10 -17.73 -4.00
C LEU A 39 -8.98 -16.94 -4.71
N PHE A 40 -9.11 -16.76 -6.03
CA PHE A 40 -8.16 -15.96 -6.79
C PHE A 40 -8.21 -14.47 -6.44
N GLN A 41 -9.39 -13.92 -6.17
CA GLN A 41 -9.53 -12.53 -5.72
C GLN A 41 -8.77 -12.29 -4.41
N LEU A 42 -8.90 -13.20 -3.44
CA LEU A 42 -8.17 -13.12 -2.17
C LEU A 42 -6.65 -13.19 -2.37
N GLU A 43 -6.16 -14.05 -3.27
CA GLU A 43 -4.73 -14.13 -3.59
C GLU A 43 -4.21 -12.88 -4.30
N ILE A 44 -4.98 -12.32 -5.24
CA ILE A 44 -4.62 -11.07 -5.93
C ILE A 44 -4.49 -9.93 -4.91
N GLN A 45 -5.47 -9.81 -4.01
CA GLN A 45 -5.46 -8.79 -2.95
C GLN A 45 -4.25 -8.98 -2.03
N HIS A 46 -4.00 -10.21 -1.58
CA HIS A 46 -2.85 -10.52 -0.73
C HIS A 46 -1.50 -10.19 -1.41
N ARG A 47 -1.36 -10.45 -2.72
CA ARG A 47 -0.18 -10.07 -3.50
C ARG A 47 -0.05 -8.55 -3.63
N ALA A 48 -1.15 -7.84 -3.84
CA ALA A 48 -1.15 -6.38 -3.90
C ALA A 48 -0.69 -5.77 -2.56
N ASP A 49 -1.21 -6.27 -1.44
CA ASP A 49 -0.85 -5.78 -0.10
C ASP A 49 0.62 -6.09 0.24
N ASN A 50 1.11 -7.28 -0.10
CA ASN A 50 2.53 -7.60 0.07
C ASN A 50 3.44 -6.71 -0.79
N ARG A 51 3.03 -6.40 -2.02
CA ARG A 51 3.77 -5.47 -2.90
C ARG A 51 3.80 -4.07 -2.30
N ARG A 52 2.67 -3.56 -1.78
CA ARG A 52 2.59 -2.28 -1.07
C ARG A 52 3.53 -2.25 0.12
N GLN A 53 3.44 -3.24 1.01
CA GLN A 53 4.31 -3.32 2.19
C GLN A 53 5.79 -3.40 1.82
N ARG A 54 6.15 -4.16 0.80
CA ARG A 54 7.54 -4.25 0.32
C ARG A 54 8.02 -2.92 -0.24
N ASN A 55 7.20 -2.21 -1.01
CA ASN A 55 7.54 -0.90 -1.55
C ASN A 55 7.72 0.12 -0.42
N ILE A 56 6.83 0.16 0.57
CA ILE A 56 6.94 1.01 1.75
C ILE A 56 8.24 0.71 2.52
N LYS A 57 8.56 -0.57 2.76
CA LYS A 57 9.82 -0.96 3.41
C LYS A 57 11.05 -0.54 2.61
N SER A 58 11.02 -0.75 1.28
CA SER A 58 12.12 -0.41 0.39
C SER A 58 12.34 1.09 0.23
N ALA A 59 11.32 1.91 0.47
CA ALA A 59 11.42 3.36 0.41
C ALA A 59 12.23 3.96 1.58
N GLY A 60 12.65 3.14 2.56
CA GLY A 60 13.59 3.58 3.61
C GLY A 60 12.95 4.56 4.59
N PHE A 61 11.64 4.47 4.81
CA PHE A 61 10.92 5.29 5.78
C PHE A 61 11.43 5.00 7.21
N TYR A 62 12.37 5.82 7.70
CA TYR A 62 13.24 5.57 8.86
C TYR A 62 12.58 5.34 10.22
N ASN A 63 11.29 5.60 10.40
CA ASN A 63 10.57 5.27 11.64
C ASN A 63 9.10 5.53 11.39
N MET A 64 8.22 4.52 11.45
CA MET A 64 6.74 4.65 11.34
C MET A 64 6.05 5.18 12.62
N LYS A 65 6.80 5.48 13.69
CA LYS A 65 6.24 5.75 15.03
C LYS A 65 5.99 7.22 15.41
N SER A 66 6.26 8.20 14.53
CA SER A 66 6.24 9.64 14.91
C SER A 66 5.41 10.54 13.98
N PHE A 67 4.37 10.02 13.30
CA PHE A 67 3.67 10.74 12.20
C PHE A 67 2.50 11.62 12.59
N SER A 68 1.94 11.47 13.78
CA SER A 68 0.71 12.16 14.17
C SER A 68 0.90 13.65 14.45
N ASP A 69 2.14 14.12 14.66
CA ASP A 69 2.38 15.40 15.33
C ASP A 69 3.03 16.47 14.44
N TYR A 70 2.99 16.32 13.11
CA TYR A 70 3.49 17.38 12.24
C TYR A 70 2.50 18.55 12.20
N VAL A 71 2.91 19.66 12.80
CA VAL A 71 2.15 20.90 12.85
C VAL A 71 2.45 21.71 11.57
N TYR A 72 1.43 21.90 10.73
CA TYR A 72 1.52 22.64 9.46
C TYR A 72 1.60 24.18 9.64
N ASN A 73 1.86 24.69 10.85
CA ASN A 73 1.71 26.11 11.17
C ASN A 73 2.68 27.04 10.42
N ASP A 74 3.86 26.55 10.03
CA ASP A 74 4.88 27.34 9.32
C ASP A 74 4.91 27.06 7.81
N LEU A 75 3.88 26.41 7.26
CA LEU A 75 3.79 26.08 5.83
C LEU A 75 3.05 27.17 5.07
N GLU A 76 3.79 27.93 4.27
CA GLU A 76 3.19 28.79 3.24
C GLU A 76 2.89 27.96 2.00
N LEU A 77 1.61 27.77 1.71
CA LEU A 77 1.13 27.08 0.52
C LEU A 77 0.66 28.11 -0.53
N PRO A 78 0.98 27.91 -1.82
CA PRO A 78 0.44 28.74 -2.89
C PRO A 78 -1.09 28.57 -2.96
N SER A 79 -1.79 29.59 -3.47
CA SER A 79 -3.26 29.66 -3.53
C SER A 79 -3.95 28.52 -4.31
N GLY A 80 -3.19 27.70 -5.03
CA GLY A 80 -3.69 26.53 -5.77
C GLY A 80 -3.32 25.16 -5.19
N LEU A 81 -2.63 25.11 -4.03
CA LEU A 81 -2.22 23.86 -3.39
C LEU A 81 -2.72 23.81 -1.95
N SER A 82 -3.67 22.93 -1.67
CA SER A 82 -4.15 22.69 -0.31
C SER A 82 -3.38 21.55 0.38
N ILE A 83 -3.44 21.51 1.71
CA ILE A 83 -2.90 20.37 2.48
C ILE A 83 -3.59 19.06 2.03
N SER A 84 -4.88 19.10 1.70
CA SER A 84 -5.61 17.94 1.17
C SER A 84 -5.08 17.47 -0.19
N ASP A 85 -4.66 18.37 -1.08
CA ASP A 85 -4.07 17.99 -2.38
C ASP A 85 -2.72 17.30 -2.20
N ILE A 86 -1.98 17.71 -1.17
CA ILE A 86 -0.71 17.13 -0.76
C ILE A 86 -0.91 15.74 -0.15
N GLU A 87 -1.86 15.59 0.79
CA GLU A 87 -2.15 14.31 1.45
C GLU A 87 -2.74 13.27 0.48
N SER A 88 -3.61 13.70 -0.42
CA SER A 88 -4.22 12.85 -1.46
C SER A 88 -3.29 12.56 -2.64
N ALA A 89 -2.08 13.13 -2.64
CA ALA A 89 -1.07 13.02 -3.69
C ALA A 89 -1.59 13.42 -5.08
N GLU A 90 -2.52 14.37 -5.16
CA GLU A 90 -3.21 14.67 -6.42
C GLU A 90 -2.27 15.25 -7.49
N PHE A 91 -1.24 15.99 -7.05
CA PHE A 91 -0.17 16.50 -7.91
C PHE A 91 0.53 15.40 -8.72
N VAL A 92 0.63 14.16 -8.19
CA VAL A 92 1.20 13.02 -8.92
C VAL A 92 0.31 12.62 -10.10
N ARG A 93 -1.02 12.61 -9.90
CA ARG A 93 -1.99 12.33 -10.97
C ARG A 93 -2.01 13.44 -12.02
N ARG A 94 -1.88 14.70 -11.59
CA ARG A 94 -1.81 15.88 -12.45
C ARG A 94 -0.47 16.04 -13.18
N LYS A 95 0.52 15.19 -12.86
CA LYS A 95 1.91 15.26 -13.38
C LYS A 95 2.59 16.60 -13.06
N GLU A 96 2.29 17.14 -11.89
CA GLU A 96 2.85 18.39 -11.39
C GLU A 96 4.04 18.10 -10.47
N ASN A 97 5.04 18.99 -10.50
CA ASN A 97 6.22 18.88 -9.65
C ASN A 97 5.97 19.63 -8.33
N LEU A 98 6.15 18.94 -7.20
CA LEU A 98 6.13 19.57 -5.88
C LEU A 98 7.54 19.97 -5.47
N ILE A 99 7.77 21.27 -5.24
CA ILE A 99 9.05 21.82 -4.79
C ILE A 99 8.91 22.32 -3.36
N LEU A 100 9.70 21.76 -2.44
CA LEU A 100 9.77 22.21 -1.05
C LEU A 100 11.00 23.11 -0.85
N TYR A 101 10.79 24.39 -0.55
CA TYR A 101 11.88 25.37 -0.34
C TYR A 101 11.74 26.07 1.02
N GLY A 102 12.86 26.52 1.59
CA GLY A 102 12.92 27.21 2.89
C GLY A 102 14.20 26.93 3.67
N ASN A 103 14.43 27.71 4.73
CA ASN A 103 15.64 27.63 5.58
C ASN A 103 15.88 26.23 6.16
N SER A 104 17.13 25.84 6.43
CA SER A 104 17.43 24.56 7.08
C SER A 104 16.69 24.45 8.42
N GLY A 105 16.20 23.26 8.76
CA GLY A 105 15.47 23.02 10.01
C GLY A 105 13.95 23.26 9.98
N THR A 106 13.37 23.79 8.89
CA THR A 106 11.91 24.04 8.78
C THR A 106 11.05 22.80 8.50
N GLY A 107 11.55 21.59 8.76
CA GLY A 107 10.76 20.37 8.60
C GLY A 107 10.50 19.89 7.16
N LYS A 108 11.14 20.47 6.12
CA LYS A 108 10.97 20.06 4.71
C LYS A 108 11.15 18.56 4.47
N SER A 109 12.19 17.94 5.03
CA SER A 109 12.41 16.50 4.91
C SER A 109 11.33 15.67 5.60
N HIS A 110 10.78 16.18 6.70
CA HIS A 110 9.69 15.54 7.43
C HIS A 110 8.37 15.65 6.65
N LEU A 111 8.10 16.81 6.05
CA LEU A 111 6.96 17.00 5.15
C LEU A 111 7.06 16.09 3.93
N ALA A 112 8.19 16.10 3.21
CA ALA A 112 8.43 15.21 2.07
C ALA A 112 8.16 13.74 2.40
N PHE A 113 8.56 13.32 3.61
CA PHE A 113 8.28 11.99 4.11
C PHE A 113 6.78 11.73 4.28
N LYS A 114 6.03 12.62 4.95
CA LYS A 114 4.57 12.46 5.13
C LYS A 114 3.84 12.36 3.79
N ILE A 115 4.25 13.19 2.84
CA ILE A 115 3.70 13.18 1.48
C ILE A 115 3.95 11.83 0.81
N ALA A 116 5.20 11.37 0.82
CA ALA A 116 5.56 10.09 0.24
C ALA A 116 4.82 8.90 0.89
N LEU A 117 4.55 8.97 2.20
CA LEU A 117 3.75 7.97 2.89
C LEU A 117 2.26 8.04 2.49
N GLY A 118 1.68 9.24 2.42
CA GLY A 118 0.30 9.45 1.93
C GLY A 118 0.10 8.87 0.53
N VAL A 119 1.04 9.18 -0.38
CA VAL A 119 1.08 8.59 -1.73
C VAL A 119 1.14 7.06 -1.66
N ALA A 120 1.99 6.49 -0.81
CA ALA A 120 2.16 5.05 -0.70
C ALA A 120 0.94 4.32 -0.09
N SER A 121 0.15 5.00 0.76
CA SER A 121 -1.11 4.45 1.27
C SER A 121 -2.26 4.50 0.27
N HIS A 122 -2.20 5.40 -0.72
CA HIS A 122 -3.23 5.57 -1.75
C HIS A 122 -2.97 4.80 -3.06
N LEU A 123 -1.88 4.03 -3.14
CA LEU A 123 -1.53 3.09 -4.22
C LEU A 123 -1.91 1.66 -3.82
#